data_AF-A0AA88SKK7-F1
#
_entry.id   AF-A0AA88SKK7-F1
#
_cell.length_a   1.000
_cell.length_b   1.000
_cell.length_c   1.000
_cell.angle_alpha   90.00
_cell.angle_beta   90.00
_cell.angle_gamma   90.00
#
_symmetry.space_group_name_H-M   'P 1'
#
loop_
_entity.id
_entity.type
_entity.pdbx_description
1 polymer ?
#
loop_
_entity_poly.entity_id
_entity_poly.type
_entity_poly.pdbx_seq_one_letter_code
_entity_poly.pdbx_strand_id
1 'polypeptide(L)'
;MRNTVTDEGPWLMVNYANQAWLHHQLGEEAESQAYLLKVDALMREYLSPSQEELHPEIYAEKAWTLMKFSRDKKVQAADLFQRAIRMQPDMVEWQTSYVIALVNAFKCHSKTVGPDVLEKMKIAKEHDPENLYLAALYFEACAKNGKKIKADARELARRVLRKPVSSYSGIKPLLRLFRMSVSMDEAIDLAEEALERHPDERYLKRCAALCYKMRIILQKDSPLEHSIFERAIGLFKEVISLYPYSSLKRKIALANMYGETNYSPVEADQIFEELLESDLDPEGAQMVYTYYAKYLQFIRKESHKSIEYHMKSAAIQHPSFYRETSISVLERIRNRNRNRMCEEIEEFLANLQH
;
A
#
# COMPACT_ATOMS: atom_id res chain seq x y z
N MET A 1 3.00 -26.12 -5.67
CA MET A 1 4.06 -26.45 -6.65
C MET A 1 4.37 -25.15 -7.38
N ARG A 2 5.63 -24.68 -7.33
CA ARG A 2 6.10 -23.69 -8.32
C ARG A 2 6.00 -24.41 -9.66
N ASN A 3 5.38 -23.80 -10.67
CA ASN A 3 5.56 -24.25 -12.04
C ASN A 3 7.07 -24.35 -12.24
N THR A 4 7.55 -25.53 -12.62
CA THR A 4 8.91 -25.73 -13.12
C THR A 4 8.96 -25.02 -14.45
N VAL A 5 9.06 -23.70 -14.38
CA VAL A 5 9.51 -22.88 -15.49
C VAL A 5 10.84 -23.49 -15.89
N THR A 6 10.95 -23.97 -17.13
CA THR A 6 12.19 -24.57 -17.62
C THR A 6 13.35 -23.60 -17.40
N ASP A 7 14.59 -24.08 -17.32
CA ASP A 7 15.74 -23.17 -17.20
C ASP A 7 16.03 -22.41 -18.52
N GLU A 8 15.15 -22.55 -19.52
CA GLU A 8 15.25 -22.02 -20.88
C GLU A 8 13.88 -21.51 -21.33
N GLY A 9 13.82 -20.27 -21.80
CA GLY A 9 12.62 -19.66 -22.38
C GLY A 9 12.61 -18.12 -22.42
N PRO A 10 11.61 -17.52 -23.10
CA PRO A 10 11.54 -16.08 -23.35
C PRO A 10 11.42 -15.22 -22.07
N TRP A 11 10.93 -15.76 -20.94
CA TRP A 11 10.87 -15.05 -19.66
C TRP A 11 12.25 -14.67 -19.10
N LEU A 12 13.33 -15.35 -19.52
CA LEU A 12 14.69 -15.01 -19.07
C LEU A 12 15.21 -13.71 -19.68
N MET A 13 14.59 -13.23 -20.77
CA MET A 13 15.04 -12.05 -21.49
C MET A 13 15.11 -10.82 -20.60
N VAL A 14 14.10 -10.60 -19.74
CA VAL A 14 14.07 -9.49 -18.79
C VAL A 14 15.19 -9.63 -17.74
N ASN A 15 15.44 -10.85 -17.27
CA ASN A 15 16.51 -11.09 -16.29
C ASN A 15 17.89 -10.83 -16.90
N TYR A 16 18.18 -11.36 -18.09
CA TYR A 16 19.45 -11.12 -18.77
C TYR A 16 19.65 -9.64 -19.15
N ALA A 17 18.60 -8.95 -19.60
CA ALA A 17 18.67 -7.51 -19.86
C ALA A 17 18.98 -6.71 -18.58
N ASN A 18 18.38 -7.07 -17.45
CA ASN A 18 18.68 -6.44 -16.16
C ASN A 18 20.12 -6.71 -15.70
N GLN A 19 20.65 -7.93 -15.91
CA GLN A 19 22.04 -8.26 -15.61
C GLN A 19 23.00 -7.45 -16.50
N ALA A 20 22.73 -7.37 -17.81
CA ALA A 20 23.51 -6.54 -18.71
C ALA A 20 23.57 -5.07 -18.24
N TRP A 21 22.40 -4.50 -17.89
CA TRP A 21 22.34 -3.14 -17.37
C TRP A 21 23.12 -2.97 -16.06
N LEU A 22 23.02 -3.93 -15.13
CA LEU A 22 23.76 -3.89 -13.87
C LEU A 22 25.28 -3.89 -14.11
N HIS A 23 25.78 -4.81 -14.92
CA HIS A 23 27.20 -4.90 -15.25
C HIS A 23 27.71 -3.64 -15.95
N HIS A 24 26.91 -3.06 -16.86
CA HIS A 24 27.24 -1.78 -17.48
C HIS A 24 27.36 -0.65 -16.45
N GLN A 25 26.43 -0.56 -15.48
CA GLN A 25 26.51 0.45 -14.40
C GLN A 25 27.73 0.26 -13.49
N LEU A 26 28.25 -0.97 -13.37
CA LEU A 26 29.47 -1.29 -12.62
C LEU A 26 30.77 -1.09 -13.44
N GLY A 27 30.67 -0.77 -14.73
CA GLY A 27 31.81 -0.65 -15.63
C GLY A 27 32.38 -2.00 -16.13
N GLU A 28 31.64 -3.09 -15.93
CA GLU A 28 32.04 -4.45 -16.31
C GLU A 28 31.57 -4.77 -17.74
N GLU A 29 32.14 -4.08 -18.72
CA GLU A 29 31.64 -4.11 -20.11
C GLU A 29 31.65 -5.49 -20.76
N ALA A 30 32.63 -6.35 -20.43
CA ALA A 30 32.70 -7.71 -20.96
C ALA A 30 31.51 -8.58 -20.50
N GLU A 31 31.12 -8.46 -19.22
CA GLU A 31 29.97 -9.19 -18.67
C GLU A 31 28.65 -8.62 -19.19
N SER A 32 28.55 -7.28 -19.28
CA SER A 32 27.41 -6.61 -19.91
C SER A 32 27.16 -7.15 -21.32
N GLN A 33 28.21 -7.19 -22.15
CA GLN A 33 28.13 -7.71 -23.52
C GLN A 33 27.78 -9.20 -23.54
N ALA A 34 28.31 -10.00 -22.62
CA ALA A 34 28.00 -11.43 -22.52
C ALA A 34 26.50 -11.67 -22.25
N TYR A 35 25.87 -10.87 -21.37
CA TYR A 35 24.43 -10.95 -21.12
C TYR A 35 23.60 -10.42 -22.29
N LEU A 36 24.03 -9.37 -22.99
CA LEU A 36 23.37 -8.92 -24.22
C LEU A 36 23.35 -10.01 -25.30
N LEU A 37 24.45 -10.76 -25.46
CA LEU A 37 24.50 -11.88 -26.40
C LEU A 37 23.49 -13.00 -26.02
N LYS A 38 23.24 -13.22 -24.73
CA LYS A 38 22.20 -14.17 -24.27
C LYS A 38 20.79 -13.65 -24.61
N VAL A 39 20.54 -12.35 -24.49
CA VAL A 39 19.29 -11.73 -24.91
C VAL A 39 19.10 -11.90 -26.42
N ASP A 40 20.12 -11.59 -27.22
CA ASP A 40 20.08 -11.75 -28.68
C ASP A 40 19.83 -13.19 -29.10
N ALA A 41 20.44 -14.16 -28.41
CA ALA A 41 20.21 -15.58 -28.65
C ALA A 41 18.73 -15.96 -28.42
N LEU A 42 18.15 -15.54 -27.29
CA LEU A 42 16.74 -15.78 -26.99
C LEU A 42 15.80 -15.10 -27.99
N MET A 43 16.10 -13.88 -28.43
CA MET A 43 15.29 -13.17 -29.44
C MET A 43 15.34 -13.84 -30.82
N ARG A 44 16.42 -14.57 -31.14
CA ARG A 44 16.51 -15.34 -32.39
C ARG A 44 15.79 -16.67 -32.30
N GLU A 45 15.85 -17.31 -31.14
CA GLU A 45 15.20 -18.61 -30.88
C GLU A 45 13.68 -18.46 -30.79
N TYR A 46 13.21 -17.48 -30.02
CA TYR A 46 11.81 -17.15 -29.88
C TYR A 46 11.54 -15.92 -30.74
N LEU A 47 10.92 -16.09 -31.90
CA LEU A 47 10.57 -14.96 -32.76
C LEU A 47 9.33 -14.25 -32.20
N SER A 48 9.38 -12.92 -32.11
CA SER A 48 8.21 -12.11 -31.79
C SER A 48 7.15 -12.23 -32.91
N PRO A 49 5.85 -12.13 -32.59
CA PRO A 49 4.77 -12.23 -33.59
C PRO A 49 4.89 -11.21 -34.73
N SER A 50 5.53 -10.06 -34.49
CA SER A 50 5.87 -9.05 -35.49
C SER A 50 7.16 -8.30 -35.10
N GLN A 51 7.81 -7.62 -36.05
CA GLN A 51 9.04 -6.85 -35.78
C GLN A 51 8.81 -5.60 -34.91
N GLU A 52 7.57 -5.13 -34.81
CA GLU A 52 7.21 -3.92 -34.04
C GLU A 52 6.69 -4.26 -32.63
N GLU A 53 6.29 -5.52 -32.38
CA GLU A 53 5.74 -5.95 -31.09
C GLU A 53 6.77 -6.69 -30.25
N LEU A 54 6.74 -6.43 -28.95
CA LEU A 54 7.58 -7.16 -27.98
C LEU A 54 7.02 -8.58 -27.77
N HIS A 55 7.86 -9.48 -27.23
CA HIS A 55 7.39 -10.76 -26.72
C HIS A 55 6.28 -10.57 -25.66
N PRO A 56 5.24 -11.43 -25.66
CA PRO A 56 4.14 -11.32 -24.72
C PRO A 56 4.60 -11.45 -23.25
N GLU A 57 5.66 -12.21 -22.97
CA GLU A 57 6.28 -12.33 -21.65
C GLU A 57 6.88 -10.99 -21.19
N ILE A 58 7.49 -10.22 -22.09
CA ILE A 58 8.04 -8.89 -21.77
C ILE A 58 6.91 -7.93 -21.43
N TYR A 59 5.79 -7.99 -22.16
CA TYR A 59 4.60 -7.21 -21.83
C TYR A 59 4.07 -7.58 -20.44
N ALA A 60 3.96 -8.87 -20.11
CA ALA A 60 3.51 -9.36 -18.81
C ALA A 60 4.44 -8.94 -17.66
N GLU A 61 5.77 -9.10 -17.81
CA GLU A 61 6.76 -8.69 -16.81
C GLU A 61 6.74 -7.18 -16.55
N LYS A 62 6.66 -6.39 -17.62
CA LYS A 62 6.50 -4.94 -17.52
C LYS A 62 5.19 -4.60 -16.81
N ALA A 63 4.10 -5.30 -17.11
CA ALA A 63 2.81 -5.08 -16.47
C ALA A 63 2.85 -5.40 -14.97
N TRP A 64 3.36 -6.56 -14.56
CA TRP A 64 3.52 -6.92 -13.15
C TRP A 64 4.37 -5.91 -12.38
N THR A 65 5.44 -5.42 -13.00
CA THR A 65 6.26 -4.34 -12.45
C THR A 65 5.43 -3.07 -12.24
N LEU A 66 4.74 -2.60 -13.28
CA LEU A 66 3.92 -1.38 -13.22
C LEU A 66 2.77 -1.45 -12.22
N MET A 67 2.23 -2.64 -11.93
CA MET A 67 1.20 -2.83 -10.90
C MET A 67 1.63 -2.37 -9.49
N LYS A 68 2.93 -2.29 -9.23
CA LYS A 68 3.48 -1.87 -7.93
C LYS A 68 3.50 -0.36 -7.72
N PHE A 69 3.29 0.42 -8.78
CA PHE A 69 3.45 1.87 -8.76
C PHE A 69 2.12 2.63 -8.67
N SER A 70 2.10 3.87 -9.18
CA SER A 70 0.97 4.78 -9.13
C SER A 70 -0.26 4.23 -9.86
N ARG A 71 -1.40 4.90 -9.67
CA ARG A 71 -2.66 4.55 -10.36
C ARG A 71 -2.47 4.49 -11.88
N ASP A 72 -1.84 5.51 -12.46
CA ASP A 72 -1.70 5.59 -13.92
C ASP A 72 -0.80 4.47 -14.44
N LYS A 73 0.22 4.07 -13.67
CA LYS A 73 1.01 2.88 -13.97
C LYS A 73 0.21 1.59 -13.87
N LYS A 74 -0.74 1.46 -12.94
CA LYS A 74 -1.64 0.30 -12.87
C LYS A 74 -2.62 0.23 -14.05
N VAL A 75 -3.08 1.37 -14.56
CA VAL A 75 -3.88 1.42 -15.79
C VAL A 75 -3.04 0.96 -16.97
N GLN A 76 -1.82 1.50 -17.12
CA GLN A 76 -0.86 1.05 -18.14
C GLN A 76 -0.56 -0.46 -18.02
N ALA A 77 -0.45 -1.00 -16.80
CA ALA A 77 -0.26 -2.42 -16.59
C ALA A 77 -1.44 -3.26 -17.15
N ALA A 78 -2.67 -2.80 -16.95
CA ALA A 78 -3.84 -3.49 -17.51
C ALA A 78 -3.79 -3.52 -19.05
N ASP A 79 -3.41 -2.41 -19.69
CA ASP A 79 -3.27 -2.35 -21.15
C ASP A 79 -2.17 -3.29 -21.67
N LEU A 80 -1.04 -3.39 -20.95
CA LEU A 80 0.06 -4.30 -21.30
C LEU A 80 -0.36 -5.77 -21.17
N PHE A 81 -1.09 -6.16 -20.12
CA PHE A 81 -1.65 -7.51 -20.03
C PHE A 81 -2.61 -7.80 -21.17
N GLN A 82 -3.46 -6.85 -21.58
CA GLN A 82 -4.34 -7.07 -22.72
C GLN A 82 -3.56 -7.34 -24.01
N ARG A 83 -2.43 -6.66 -24.23
CA ARG A 83 -1.55 -6.94 -25.37
C ARG A 83 -0.98 -8.35 -25.31
N ALA A 84 -0.43 -8.73 -24.15
CA ALA A 84 0.08 -10.09 -23.94
C ALA A 84 -0.99 -11.17 -24.16
N ILE A 85 -2.20 -10.97 -23.62
CA ILE A 85 -3.33 -11.91 -23.77
C ILE A 85 -3.82 -12.01 -25.23
N ARG A 86 -3.76 -10.92 -26.02
CA ARG A 86 -4.12 -10.98 -27.44
C ARG A 86 -3.17 -11.87 -28.24
N MET A 87 -1.89 -11.85 -27.86
CA MET A 87 -0.85 -12.68 -28.48
C MET A 87 -0.95 -14.14 -28.00
N GLN A 88 -1.22 -14.35 -26.72
CA GLN A 88 -1.33 -15.68 -26.12
C GLN A 88 -2.51 -15.74 -25.12
N PRO A 89 -3.72 -16.09 -25.60
CA PRO A 89 -4.94 -15.97 -24.82
C PRO A 89 -5.12 -17.06 -23.75
N ASP A 90 -4.40 -18.17 -23.83
CA ASP A 90 -4.47 -19.32 -22.92
C ASP A 90 -3.77 -19.08 -21.57
N MET A 91 -3.01 -17.99 -21.44
CA MET A 91 -2.28 -17.66 -20.21
C MET A 91 -3.20 -17.15 -19.09
N VAL A 92 -3.70 -18.09 -18.29
CA VAL A 92 -4.59 -17.84 -17.13
C VAL A 92 -3.97 -16.83 -16.16
N GLU A 93 -2.67 -16.92 -15.88
CA GLU A 93 -1.97 -16.01 -14.96
C GLU A 93 -2.05 -14.55 -15.43
N TRP A 94 -1.97 -14.31 -16.73
CA TRP A 94 -2.05 -12.97 -17.32
C TRP A 94 -3.48 -12.44 -17.31
N GLN A 95 -4.46 -13.31 -17.61
CA GLN A 95 -5.88 -12.96 -17.49
C GLN A 95 -6.25 -12.55 -16.06
N THR A 96 -5.82 -13.34 -15.06
CA THR A 96 -6.02 -13.01 -13.65
C THR A 96 -5.32 -11.71 -13.27
N SER A 97 -4.07 -11.52 -13.73
CA SER A 97 -3.28 -10.32 -13.42
C SER A 97 -3.87 -9.06 -14.03
N TYR A 98 -4.42 -9.13 -15.24
CA TYR A 98 -5.20 -8.07 -15.87
C TYR A 98 -6.37 -7.62 -14.97
N VAL A 99 -7.17 -8.57 -14.49
CA VAL A 99 -8.31 -8.26 -13.62
C VAL A 99 -7.83 -7.66 -12.29
N ILE A 100 -6.76 -8.18 -11.70
CA ILE A 100 -6.18 -7.61 -10.47
C ILE A 100 -5.69 -6.18 -10.72
N ALA A 101 -5.04 -5.90 -11.86
CA ALA A 101 -4.54 -4.58 -12.22
C ALA A 101 -5.69 -3.57 -12.35
N LEU A 102 -6.76 -3.94 -13.08
CA LEU A 102 -7.97 -3.14 -13.19
C LEU A 102 -8.57 -2.82 -11.82
N VAL A 103 -8.83 -3.85 -10.99
CA VAL A 103 -9.45 -3.67 -9.66
C VAL A 103 -8.61 -2.76 -8.78
N ASN A 104 -7.28 -2.92 -8.80
CA ASN A 104 -6.38 -2.08 -8.01
C ASN A 104 -6.29 -0.63 -8.52
N ALA A 105 -6.51 -0.39 -9.82
CA ALA A 105 -6.62 0.95 -10.38
C ALA A 105 -7.94 1.64 -9.95
N PHE A 106 -9.07 0.91 -9.97
CA PHE A 106 -10.39 1.43 -9.59
C PHE A 106 -10.55 1.72 -8.09
N LYS A 107 -9.85 0.98 -7.22
CA LYS A 107 -9.88 1.19 -5.75
C LYS A 107 -9.50 2.61 -5.33
N CYS A 108 -8.88 3.40 -6.20
CA CYS A 108 -8.53 4.79 -5.92
C CYS A 108 -9.71 5.77 -6.02
N HIS A 109 -10.86 5.42 -6.63
CA HIS A 109 -11.90 6.42 -6.98
C HIS A 109 -13.32 6.08 -6.51
N SER A 110 -13.66 4.81 -6.34
CA SER A 110 -15.03 4.40 -6.00
C SER A 110 -15.10 3.58 -4.71
N LYS A 111 -16.16 3.81 -3.92
CA LYS A 111 -16.50 2.97 -2.77
C LYS A 111 -16.87 1.55 -3.19
N THR A 112 -17.35 1.36 -4.43
CA THR A 112 -17.85 0.09 -4.95
C THR A 112 -17.30 -0.22 -6.34
N VAL A 113 -17.07 -1.51 -6.61
CA VAL A 113 -16.67 -2.01 -7.93
C VAL A 113 -17.92 -2.11 -8.80
N GLY A 114 -17.89 -1.57 -10.02
CA GLY A 114 -19.02 -1.64 -10.96
C GLY A 114 -19.37 -3.08 -11.36
N PRO A 115 -20.61 -3.33 -11.81
CA PRO A 115 -21.09 -4.70 -12.10
C PRO A 115 -20.27 -5.42 -13.17
N ASP A 116 -19.84 -4.73 -14.23
CA ASP A 116 -18.97 -5.32 -15.29
C ASP A 116 -17.64 -5.82 -14.72
N VAL A 117 -16.97 -5.02 -13.89
CA VAL A 117 -15.70 -5.42 -13.27
C VAL A 117 -15.91 -6.56 -12.29
N LEU A 118 -17.02 -6.56 -11.53
CA LEU A 118 -17.35 -7.66 -10.60
C LEU A 118 -17.57 -8.98 -11.35
N GLU A 119 -18.20 -8.95 -12.52
CA GLU A 119 -18.37 -10.14 -13.35
C GLU A 119 -17.02 -10.64 -13.89
N LYS A 120 -16.14 -9.75 -14.37
CA LYS A 120 -14.78 -10.12 -14.77
C LYS A 120 -14.00 -10.78 -13.63
N MET A 121 -14.14 -10.27 -12.40
CA MET A 121 -13.53 -10.88 -11.21
C MET A 121 -14.09 -12.27 -10.91
N LYS A 122 -15.40 -12.47 -11.07
CA LYS A 122 -16.04 -13.78 -10.87
C LYS A 122 -15.48 -14.79 -11.87
N ILE A 123 -15.50 -14.44 -13.16
CA ILE A 123 -15.00 -15.28 -14.26
C ILE A 123 -13.52 -15.63 -14.01
N ALA A 124 -12.66 -14.64 -13.76
CA ALA A 124 -11.24 -14.89 -13.53
C ALA A 124 -10.98 -15.75 -12.28
N LYS A 125 -11.77 -15.59 -11.20
CA LYS A 125 -11.67 -16.44 -10.00
C LYS A 125 -12.06 -17.90 -10.28
N GLU A 126 -13.02 -18.12 -11.18
CA GLU A 126 -13.44 -19.47 -11.59
C GLU A 126 -12.40 -20.12 -12.50
N HIS A 127 -11.74 -19.35 -13.36
CA HIS A 127 -10.66 -19.83 -14.23
C HIS A 127 -9.33 -20.05 -13.48
N ASP A 128 -9.07 -19.27 -12.41
CA ASP A 128 -7.87 -19.36 -11.58
C ASP A 128 -8.23 -19.57 -10.10
N PRO A 129 -8.73 -20.76 -9.71
CA PRO A 129 -9.22 -21.02 -8.36
C PRO A 129 -8.12 -21.00 -7.30
N GLU A 130 -6.86 -21.13 -7.70
CA GLU A 130 -5.68 -21.15 -6.81
C GLU A 130 -5.11 -19.75 -6.54
N ASN A 131 -5.57 -18.72 -7.27
CA ASN A 131 -5.24 -17.34 -6.99
C ASN A 131 -6.07 -16.78 -5.83
N LEU A 132 -5.62 -17.08 -4.62
CA LEU A 132 -6.30 -16.69 -3.39
C LEU A 132 -6.33 -15.16 -3.19
N TYR A 133 -5.41 -14.42 -3.83
CA TYR A 133 -5.42 -12.96 -3.81
C TYR A 133 -6.61 -12.39 -4.58
N LEU A 134 -6.86 -12.88 -5.80
CA LEU A 134 -8.06 -12.50 -6.55
C LEU A 134 -9.33 -12.93 -5.81
N ALA A 135 -9.36 -14.13 -5.25
CA ALA A 135 -10.50 -14.59 -4.45
C ALA A 135 -10.81 -13.64 -3.28
N ALA A 136 -9.78 -13.21 -2.53
CA ALA A 136 -9.94 -12.26 -1.44
C ALA A 136 -10.46 -10.88 -1.92
N LEU A 137 -9.95 -10.39 -3.05
CA LEU A 137 -10.44 -9.15 -3.66
C LEU A 137 -11.90 -9.27 -4.11
N TYR A 138 -12.28 -10.40 -4.69
CA TYR A 138 -13.64 -10.67 -5.15
C TYR A 138 -14.63 -10.68 -3.99
N PHE A 139 -14.32 -11.38 -2.90
CA PHE A 139 -15.18 -11.38 -1.71
C PHE A 139 -15.25 -10.01 -1.04
N GLU A 140 -14.16 -9.23 -1.06
CA GLU A 140 -14.18 -7.82 -0.61
C GLU A 140 -15.12 -6.95 -1.45
N ALA A 141 -15.12 -7.13 -2.77
CA ALA A 141 -16.05 -6.42 -3.64
C ALA A 141 -17.50 -6.86 -3.40
N CYS A 142 -17.74 -8.16 -3.22
CA CYS A 142 -19.04 -8.72 -2.88
C CYS A 142 -19.58 -8.17 -1.55
N ALA A 143 -18.75 -8.13 -0.51
CA ALA A 143 -19.12 -7.60 0.81
C ALA A 143 -19.52 -6.12 0.74
N LYS A 144 -18.77 -5.30 -0.02
CA LYS A 144 -19.10 -3.88 -0.25
C LYS A 144 -20.42 -3.69 -0.99
N ASN A 145 -20.82 -4.67 -1.80
CA ASN A 145 -22.11 -4.69 -2.49
C ASN A 145 -23.20 -5.41 -1.68
N GLY A 146 -23.00 -5.62 -0.37
CA GLY A 146 -24.02 -6.14 0.55
C GLY A 146 -24.17 -7.66 0.58
N LYS A 147 -23.34 -8.42 -0.14
CA LYS A 147 -23.39 -9.89 -0.11
C LYS A 147 -22.82 -10.43 1.20
N LYS A 148 -23.46 -11.46 1.76
CA LYS A 148 -22.98 -12.18 2.94
C LYS A 148 -21.86 -13.15 2.52
N ILE A 149 -20.62 -12.85 2.90
CA ILE A 149 -19.44 -13.63 2.50
C ILE A 149 -18.69 -14.28 3.68
N LYS A 150 -19.26 -14.27 4.90
CA LYS A 150 -18.53 -14.67 6.12
C LYS A 150 -18.01 -16.11 6.06
N ALA A 151 -18.83 -17.04 5.58
CA ALA A 151 -18.43 -18.44 5.43
C ALA A 151 -17.31 -18.60 4.40
N ASP A 152 -17.46 -17.95 3.23
CA ASP A 152 -16.45 -17.97 2.15
C ASP A 152 -15.11 -17.37 2.61
N ALA A 153 -15.14 -16.28 3.39
CA ALA A 153 -13.96 -15.64 3.93
C ALA A 153 -13.20 -16.55 4.89
N ARG A 154 -13.90 -17.26 5.79
CA ARG A 154 -13.29 -18.21 6.73
C ARG A 154 -12.69 -19.42 6.01
N GLU A 155 -13.36 -19.92 4.97
CA GLU A 155 -12.80 -20.99 4.15
C GLU A 155 -11.56 -20.52 3.39
N LEU A 156 -11.61 -19.32 2.80
CA LEU A 156 -10.47 -18.72 2.14
C LEU A 156 -9.28 -18.52 3.11
N ALA A 157 -9.53 -18.16 4.36
CA ALA A 157 -8.49 -18.04 5.38
C ALA A 157 -7.72 -19.35 5.60
N ARG A 158 -8.42 -20.48 5.70
CA ARG A 158 -7.79 -21.80 5.81
C ARG A 158 -6.89 -22.12 4.61
N ARG A 159 -7.32 -21.74 3.40
CA ARG A 159 -6.54 -21.94 2.17
C ARG A 159 -5.31 -21.03 2.13
N VAL A 160 -5.46 -19.75 2.49
CA VAL A 160 -4.36 -18.76 2.51
C VAL A 160 -3.26 -19.18 3.48
N LEU A 161 -3.62 -19.63 4.68
CA LEU A 161 -2.68 -20.06 5.72
C LEU A 161 -1.87 -21.33 5.37
N ARG A 162 -2.27 -22.07 4.33
CA ARG A 162 -1.56 -23.26 3.83
C ARG A 162 -0.59 -22.94 2.69
N LYS A 163 -0.68 -21.75 2.08
CA LYS A 163 0.19 -21.33 0.97
C LYS A 163 1.44 -20.65 1.50
N PRO A 164 2.56 -20.71 0.76
CA PRO A 164 3.75 -19.93 1.09
C PRO A 164 3.42 -18.44 1.21
N VAL A 165 4.02 -17.79 2.22
CA VAL A 165 3.83 -16.37 2.47
C VAL A 165 4.40 -15.56 1.31
N SER A 166 3.59 -14.63 0.80
CA SER A 166 4.03 -13.66 -0.20
C SER A 166 3.11 -12.44 -0.23
N SER A 167 3.55 -11.37 -0.88
CA SER A 167 2.72 -10.18 -1.07
C SER A 167 1.42 -10.42 -1.87
N TYR A 168 1.38 -11.53 -2.62
CA TYR A 168 0.23 -12.02 -3.40
C TYR A 168 -0.38 -13.32 -2.85
N SER A 169 -0.06 -13.71 -1.62
CA SER A 169 -0.70 -14.87 -0.95
C SER A 169 -2.19 -14.65 -0.68
N GLY A 170 -2.66 -13.40 -0.68
CA GLY A 170 -4.04 -13.03 -0.38
C GLY A 170 -4.29 -12.62 1.06
N ILE A 171 -3.32 -12.76 1.97
CA ILE A 171 -3.51 -12.45 3.40
C ILE A 171 -3.90 -10.99 3.64
N LYS A 172 -3.24 -10.01 3.00
CA LYS A 172 -3.55 -8.60 3.21
C LYS A 172 -4.98 -8.20 2.77
N PRO A 173 -5.44 -8.51 1.55
CA PRO A 173 -6.84 -8.24 1.19
C PRO A 173 -7.83 -9.05 2.05
N LEU A 174 -7.47 -10.26 2.47
CA LEU A 174 -8.30 -11.08 3.35
C LEU A 174 -8.46 -10.45 4.75
N LEU A 175 -7.37 -9.98 5.36
CA LEU A 175 -7.43 -9.26 6.64
C LEU A 175 -8.29 -7.99 6.54
N ARG A 176 -8.26 -7.29 5.40
CA ARG A 176 -9.17 -6.17 5.14
C ARG A 176 -10.63 -6.64 5.05
N LEU A 177 -10.89 -7.75 4.36
CA LEU A 177 -12.23 -8.36 4.28
C LEU A 177 -12.78 -8.66 5.68
N PHE A 178 -11.98 -9.34 6.51
CA PHE A 178 -12.38 -9.71 7.87
C PHE A 178 -12.78 -8.48 8.70
N ARG A 179 -11.92 -7.46 8.74
CA ARG A 179 -12.19 -6.19 9.46
C ARG A 179 -13.45 -5.48 8.99
N MET A 180 -13.79 -5.60 7.71
CA MET A 180 -14.94 -4.90 7.13
C MET A 180 -16.27 -5.66 7.23
N SER A 181 -16.23 -7.00 7.29
CA SER A 181 -17.43 -7.81 7.00
C SER A 181 -17.56 -9.11 7.79
N VAL A 182 -16.56 -9.47 8.59
CA VAL A 182 -16.59 -10.66 9.47
C VAL A 182 -16.57 -10.23 10.93
N SER A 183 -15.38 -9.84 11.43
CA SER A 183 -15.12 -9.32 12.77
C SER A 183 -13.70 -8.70 12.81
N MET A 184 -13.49 -7.69 13.66
CA MET A 184 -12.16 -7.14 13.94
C MET A 184 -11.30 -8.13 14.75
N ASP A 185 -11.90 -8.87 15.68
CA ASP A 185 -11.20 -9.88 16.51
C ASP A 185 -10.67 -11.02 15.62
N GLU A 186 -11.54 -11.62 14.80
CA GLU A 186 -11.12 -12.69 13.88
C GLU A 186 -10.06 -12.20 12.87
N ALA A 187 -10.01 -10.91 12.55
CA ALA A 187 -8.95 -10.36 11.71
C ALA A 187 -7.61 -10.27 12.43
N ILE A 188 -7.60 -10.06 13.74
CA ILE A 188 -6.38 -10.09 14.56
C ILE A 188 -5.94 -11.53 14.76
N ASP A 189 -6.86 -12.43 15.12
CA ASP A 189 -6.57 -13.86 15.29
C ASP A 189 -5.93 -14.44 14.02
N LEU A 190 -6.50 -14.14 12.85
CA LEU A 190 -5.94 -14.58 11.57
C LEU A 190 -4.55 -13.98 11.29
N ALA A 191 -4.31 -12.73 11.69
CA ALA A 191 -3.02 -12.08 11.49
C ALA A 191 -1.95 -12.64 12.44
N GLU A 192 -2.30 -12.91 13.69
CA GLU A 192 -1.43 -13.52 14.69
C GLU A 192 -1.14 -14.98 14.34
N GLU A 193 -2.15 -15.77 13.96
CA GLU A 193 -1.94 -17.16 13.51
C GLU A 193 -1.00 -17.23 12.31
N ALA A 194 -1.16 -16.34 11.33
CA ALA A 194 -0.24 -16.27 10.19
C ALA A 194 1.20 -15.95 10.64
N LEU A 195 1.35 -15.01 11.59
CA LEU A 195 2.64 -14.59 12.12
C LEU A 195 3.30 -15.66 12.99
N GLU A 196 2.54 -16.40 13.81
CA GLU A 196 3.02 -17.53 14.61
C GLU A 196 3.60 -18.64 13.74
N ARG A 197 2.96 -18.93 12.60
CA ARG A 197 3.47 -19.92 11.62
C ARG A 197 4.75 -19.46 10.93
N HIS A 198 4.95 -18.15 10.80
CA HIS A 198 6.04 -17.55 10.04
C HIS A 198 6.58 -16.27 10.74
N PRO A 199 7.25 -16.41 11.90
CA PRO A 199 7.59 -15.28 12.77
C PRO A 199 8.63 -14.34 12.17
N ASP A 200 9.44 -14.79 11.22
CA ASP A 200 10.47 -13.96 10.59
C ASP A 200 9.94 -13.15 9.39
N GLU A 201 8.70 -13.41 8.95
CA GLU A 201 8.12 -12.77 7.77
C GLU A 201 7.75 -11.31 8.02
N ARG A 202 8.63 -10.40 7.57
CA ARG A 202 8.45 -8.94 7.66
C ARG A 202 7.10 -8.46 7.11
N TYR A 203 6.61 -9.12 6.06
CA TYR A 203 5.33 -8.81 5.44
C TYR A 203 4.14 -9.09 6.37
N LEU A 204 4.18 -10.18 7.14
CA LEU A 204 3.14 -10.54 8.08
C LEU A 204 3.14 -9.63 9.30
N LYS A 205 4.32 -9.27 9.83
CA LYS A 205 4.47 -8.25 10.88
C LYS A 205 3.78 -6.95 10.49
N ARG A 206 4.00 -6.49 9.25
CA ARG A 206 3.33 -5.32 8.69
C ARG A 206 1.81 -5.49 8.60
N CYS A 207 1.33 -6.69 8.26
CA CYS A 207 -0.10 -6.98 8.17
C CYS A 207 -0.77 -6.99 9.55
N ALA A 208 -0.17 -7.65 10.54
CA ALA A 208 -0.60 -7.68 11.93
C ALA A 208 -0.63 -6.26 12.52
N ALA A 209 0.46 -5.49 12.38
CA ALA A 209 0.52 -4.10 12.81
C ALA A 209 -0.64 -3.26 12.23
N LEU A 210 -0.98 -3.46 10.94
CA LEU A 210 -2.10 -2.75 10.33
C LEU A 210 -3.46 -3.17 10.92
N CYS A 211 -3.65 -4.44 11.28
CA CYS A 211 -4.87 -4.88 11.97
C CYS A 211 -5.00 -4.20 13.35
N TYR A 212 -3.96 -4.25 14.17
CA TYR A 212 -3.97 -3.59 15.48
C TYR A 212 -4.21 -2.07 15.40
N LYS A 213 -3.53 -1.37 14.48
CA LYS A 213 -3.79 0.05 14.23
C LYS A 213 -5.27 0.31 13.93
N MET A 214 -5.89 -0.57 13.14
CA MET A 214 -7.29 -0.40 12.76
C MET A 214 -8.25 -0.70 13.92
N ARG A 215 -7.92 -1.66 14.79
CA ARG A 215 -8.65 -1.87 16.05
C ARG A 215 -8.65 -0.62 16.92
N ILE A 216 -7.47 -0.03 17.14
CA ILE A 216 -7.31 1.18 17.95
C ILE A 216 -8.12 2.34 17.36
N ILE A 217 -8.09 2.54 16.04
CA ILE A 217 -8.82 3.64 15.38
C ILE A 217 -10.35 3.45 15.45
N LEU A 218 -10.83 2.21 15.32
CA LEU A 218 -12.27 1.93 15.22
C LEU A 218 -12.96 1.82 16.58
N GLN A 219 -12.24 1.53 17.66
CA GLN A 219 -12.80 1.38 19.01
C GLN A 219 -12.41 2.54 19.94
N LYS A 220 -12.59 3.78 19.48
CA LYS A 220 -12.31 4.99 20.29
C LYS A 220 -13.25 5.16 21.48
N ASP A 221 -14.46 4.59 21.42
CA ASP A 221 -15.52 4.80 22.40
C ASP A 221 -15.62 3.69 23.46
N SER A 222 -14.77 2.65 23.39
CA SER A 222 -14.70 1.57 24.37
C SER A 222 -13.28 1.47 24.92
N PRO A 223 -13.08 1.26 26.24
CA PRO A 223 -11.76 0.99 26.79
C PRO A 223 -11.17 -0.24 26.10
N LEU A 224 -10.03 -0.05 25.44
CA LEU A 224 -9.22 -1.14 24.91
C LEU A 224 -8.31 -1.67 26.02
N GLU A 225 -8.07 -2.99 26.02
CA GLU A 225 -7.13 -3.59 26.95
C GLU A 225 -5.70 -3.09 26.69
N HIS A 226 -4.94 -2.87 27.77
CA HIS A 226 -3.55 -2.41 27.69
C HIS A 226 -2.66 -3.34 26.84
N SER A 227 -2.92 -4.65 26.92
CA SER A 227 -2.26 -5.69 26.12
C SER A 227 -2.33 -5.45 24.62
N ILE A 228 -3.45 -4.91 24.12
CA ILE A 228 -3.66 -4.60 22.70
C ILE A 228 -2.74 -3.46 22.28
N PHE A 229 -2.58 -2.43 23.11
CA PHE A 229 -1.67 -1.33 22.85
C PHE A 229 -0.21 -1.78 22.88
N GLU A 230 0.19 -2.54 23.89
CA GLU A 230 1.55 -3.09 24.00
C GLU A 230 1.90 -3.93 22.77
N ARG A 231 1.00 -4.84 22.36
CA ARG A 231 1.21 -5.67 21.17
C ARG A 231 1.28 -4.82 19.89
N ALA A 232 0.41 -3.83 19.74
CA ALA A 232 0.43 -2.91 18.62
C ALA A 232 1.75 -2.12 18.55
N ILE A 233 2.16 -1.51 19.66
CA ILE A 233 3.40 -0.73 19.79
C ILE A 233 4.61 -1.60 19.48
N GLY A 234 4.68 -2.82 20.03
CA GLY A 234 5.75 -3.77 19.77
C GLY A 234 5.88 -4.09 18.29
N LEU A 235 4.78 -4.48 17.63
CA LEU A 235 4.75 -4.76 16.19
C LEU A 235 5.13 -3.53 15.35
N PHE A 236 4.71 -2.32 15.74
CA PHE A 236 5.09 -1.11 15.01
C PHE A 236 6.57 -0.77 15.16
N LYS A 237 7.15 -0.87 16.37
CA LYS A 237 8.59 -0.69 16.59
C LYS A 237 9.39 -1.67 15.74
N GLU A 238 8.99 -2.93 15.72
CA GLU A 238 9.63 -3.95 14.89
C GLU A 238 9.50 -3.66 13.38
N VAL A 239 8.32 -3.29 12.90
CA VAL A 239 8.14 -2.94 11.48
C VAL A 239 8.92 -1.67 11.12
N ILE A 240 9.08 -0.71 12.03
CA ILE A 240 9.89 0.49 11.82
C ILE A 240 11.37 0.10 11.68
N SER A 241 11.90 -0.76 12.56
CA SER A 241 13.30 -1.21 12.49
C SER A 241 13.59 -2.04 11.23
N LEU A 242 12.62 -2.82 10.75
CA LEU A 242 12.73 -3.60 9.52
C LEU A 242 12.69 -2.75 8.23
N TYR A 243 12.17 -1.52 8.29
CA TYR A 243 11.96 -0.63 7.15
C TYR A 243 12.32 0.84 7.44
N PRO A 244 13.56 1.15 7.88
CA PRO A 244 13.91 2.46 8.43
C PRO A 244 13.63 3.62 7.45
N TYR A 245 14.02 3.46 6.18
CA TYR A 245 13.87 4.48 5.13
C TYR A 245 12.43 4.67 4.60
N SER A 246 11.48 3.78 4.96
CA SER A 246 10.07 3.90 4.53
C SER A 246 9.10 3.88 5.71
N SER A 247 9.58 4.33 6.88
CA SER A 247 8.90 4.22 8.16
C SER A 247 8.14 5.48 8.58
N LEU A 248 8.29 6.63 7.91
CA LEU A 248 7.73 7.92 8.36
C LEU A 248 6.24 7.85 8.75
N LYS A 249 5.37 7.35 7.86
CA LYS A 249 3.93 7.16 8.15
C LYS A 249 3.66 6.20 9.32
N ARG A 250 4.57 5.26 9.59
CA ARG A 250 4.47 4.32 10.71
C ARG A 250 4.97 4.94 12.01
N LYS A 251 6.03 5.74 11.99
CA LYS A 251 6.48 6.54 13.14
C LYS A 251 5.39 7.51 13.60
N ILE A 252 4.77 8.22 12.65
CA ILE A 252 3.58 9.07 12.93
C ILE A 252 2.43 8.24 13.51
N ALA A 253 2.16 7.06 12.95
CA ALA A 253 1.12 6.18 13.52
C ALA A 253 1.46 5.74 14.94
N LEU A 254 2.72 5.43 15.23
CA LEU A 254 3.21 5.07 16.56
C LEU A 254 3.05 6.21 17.55
N ALA A 255 3.44 7.44 17.19
CA ALA A 255 3.22 8.62 18.02
C ALA A 255 1.74 8.82 18.34
N ASN A 256 0.87 8.70 17.32
CA ASN A 256 -0.58 8.78 17.54
C ASN A 256 -1.07 7.66 18.47
N MET A 257 -0.59 6.42 18.35
CA MET A 257 -0.99 5.32 19.24
C MET A 257 -0.61 5.58 20.70
N TYR A 258 0.56 6.18 20.97
CA TYR A 258 0.93 6.61 22.32
C TYR A 258 0.04 7.75 22.84
N GLY A 259 -0.44 8.61 21.95
CA GLY A 259 -1.37 9.70 22.26
C GLY A 259 -2.83 9.28 22.43
N GLU A 260 -3.27 8.19 21.80
CA GLU A 260 -4.62 7.64 22.00
C GLU A 260 -4.77 7.15 23.45
N THR A 261 -5.87 7.52 24.11
CA THR A 261 -6.20 7.09 25.48
C THR A 261 -5.08 7.31 26.53
N ASN A 262 -4.36 8.44 26.47
CA ASN A 262 -3.35 8.84 27.47
C ASN A 262 -2.38 7.71 27.86
N TYR A 263 -2.03 6.81 26.92
CA TYR A 263 -1.12 5.70 27.22
C TYR A 263 0.22 6.23 27.69
N SER A 264 0.85 7.06 26.85
CA SER A 264 1.92 7.92 27.32
C SER A 264 2.12 9.12 26.40
N PRO A 265 1.63 10.31 26.80
CA PRO A 265 1.84 11.54 26.04
C PRO A 265 3.32 11.88 25.85
N VAL A 266 4.18 11.54 26.81
CA VAL A 266 5.62 11.86 26.78
C VAL A 266 6.31 11.16 25.59
N GLU A 267 6.04 9.87 25.39
CA GLU A 267 6.60 9.10 24.27
C GLU A 267 6.02 9.56 22.92
N ALA A 268 4.76 9.98 22.90
CA ALA A 268 4.18 10.58 21.70
C ALA A 268 4.90 11.89 21.33
N ASP A 269 5.12 12.77 22.31
CA ASP A 269 5.84 14.04 22.11
C ASP A 269 7.27 13.79 21.63
N GLN A 270 8.00 12.89 22.30
CA GLN A 270 9.37 12.55 21.92
C GLN A 270 9.47 12.09 20.47
N ILE A 271 8.56 11.22 20.01
CA ILE A 271 8.56 10.77 18.61
C ILE A 271 8.26 11.94 17.67
N PHE A 272 7.33 12.83 18.03
CA PHE A 272 7.05 14.00 17.20
C PHE A 272 8.23 14.97 17.15
N GLU A 273 8.93 15.20 18.26
CA GLU A 273 10.16 16.02 18.31
C GLU A 273 11.24 15.45 17.39
N GLU A 274 11.54 14.15 17.49
CA GLU A 274 12.49 13.48 16.59
C GLU A 274 12.08 13.60 15.11
N LEU A 275 10.78 13.52 14.82
CA LEU A 275 10.27 13.66 13.46
C LEU A 275 10.34 15.10 12.93
N LEU A 276 10.23 16.10 13.80
CA LEU A 276 10.33 17.51 13.45
C LEU A 276 11.78 17.94 13.18
N GLU A 277 12.74 17.28 13.82
CA GLU A 277 14.19 17.50 13.62
C GLU A 277 14.77 16.66 12.47
N SER A 278 14.00 15.70 11.96
CA SER A 278 14.44 14.81 10.88
C SER A 278 14.59 15.58 9.54
N ASP A 279 15.62 15.21 8.77
CA ASP A 279 15.79 15.68 7.39
C ASP A 279 14.76 14.98 6.48
N LEU A 280 13.72 15.73 6.08
CA LEU A 280 12.59 15.24 5.32
C LEU A 280 12.46 16.03 4.02
N ASP A 281 11.98 15.34 2.98
CA ASP A 281 11.54 16.01 1.77
C ASP A 281 10.34 16.94 2.05
N PRO A 282 10.04 17.90 1.16
CA PRO A 282 8.96 18.86 1.39
C PRO A 282 7.60 18.20 1.72
N GLU A 283 7.24 17.11 1.03
CA GLU A 283 6.00 16.37 1.31
C GLU A 283 6.04 15.71 2.70
N GLY A 284 7.16 15.10 3.08
CA GLY A 284 7.38 14.49 4.40
C GLY A 284 7.27 15.49 5.53
N ALA A 285 7.89 16.66 5.39
CA ALA A 285 7.80 17.76 6.37
C ALA A 285 6.36 18.27 6.53
N GLN A 286 5.65 18.53 5.41
CA GLN A 286 4.23 18.91 5.45
C GLN A 286 3.37 17.85 6.15
N MET A 287 3.65 16.57 5.89
CA MET A 287 2.96 15.47 6.55
C MET A 287 3.19 15.50 8.07
N VAL A 288 4.44 15.62 8.54
CA VAL A 288 4.76 15.67 9.97
C VAL A 288 4.07 16.86 10.63
N TYR A 289 4.18 18.06 10.08
CA TYR A 289 3.53 19.26 10.61
C TYR A 289 2.00 19.10 10.68
N THR A 290 1.37 18.57 9.63
CA THR A 290 -0.08 18.36 9.60
C THR A 290 -0.55 17.36 10.65
N TYR A 291 0.19 16.25 10.86
CA TYR A 291 -0.17 15.26 11.87
C TYR A 291 0.13 15.74 13.29
N TYR A 292 1.24 16.46 13.49
CA TYR A 292 1.57 17.02 14.79
C TYR A 292 0.57 18.10 15.21
N ALA A 293 0.14 18.96 14.29
CA ALA A 293 -0.94 19.91 14.53
C ALA A 293 -2.21 19.23 15.03
N LYS A 294 -2.64 18.14 14.38
CA LYS A 294 -3.80 17.34 14.82
C LYS A 294 -3.59 16.75 16.22
N TYR A 295 -2.41 16.21 16.49
CA TYR A 295 -2.06 15.68 17.81
C TYR A 295 -2.14 16.78 18.88
N LEU A 296 -1.58 17.96 18.63
CA LEU A 296 -1.65 19.12 19.53
C LEU A 296 -3.10 19.54 19.79
N GLN A 297 -3.93 19.61 18.75
CA GLN A 297 -5.34 20.01 18.87
C GLN A 297 -6.18 19.00 19.65
N PHE A 298 -6.09 17.71 19.30
CA PHE A 298 -7.02 16.71 19.78
C PHE A 298 -6.55 16.03 21.07
N ILE A 299 -5.24 15.83 21.24
CA ILE A 299 -4.64 15.15 22.39
C ILE A 299 -4.17 16.18 23.41
N ARG A 300 -3.26 17.08 23.05
CA ARG A 300 -2.68 18.06 23.99
C ARG A 300 -3.60 19.24 24.32
N LYS A 301 -4.66 19.45 23.53
CA LYS A 301 -5.58 20.61 23.60
C LYS A 301 -4.90 21.97 23.41
N GLU A 302 -3.73 21.98 22.76
CA GLU A 302 -2.94 23.18 22.49
C GLU A 302 -3.33 23.79 21.13
N SER A 303 -4.50 24.42 21.11
CA SER A 303 -5.10 24.92 19.85
C SER A 303 -4.23 25.98 19.14
N HIS A 304 -3.52 26.82 19.90
CA HIS A 304 -2.61 27.83 19.35
C HIS A 304 -1.44 27.19 18.58
N LYS A 305 -0.71 26.27 19.22
CA LYS A 305 0.39 25.56 18.56
C LYS A 305 -0.08 24.73 17.38
N SER A 306 -1.28 24.14 17.46
CA SER A 306 -1.88 23.45 16.31
C SER A 306 -2.02 24.36 15.09
N ILE A 307 -2.42 25.63 15.27
CA ILE A 307 -2.56 26.60 14.17
C ILE A 307 -1.18 26.90 13.58
N GLU A 308 -0.18 27.17 14.42
CA GLU A 308 1.20 27.43 13.95
C GLU A 308 1.73 26.29 13.09
N TYR A 309 1.53 25.03 13.48
CA TYR A 309 2.01 23.89 12.69
C TYR A 309 1.20 23.69 11.40
N HIS A 310 -0.09 24.02 11.38
CA HIS A 310 -0.84 24.08 10.12
C HIS A 310 -0.31 25.18 9.21
N MET A 311 0.06 26.35 9.73
CA MET A 311 0.71 27.42 8.96
C MET A 311 2.07 26.98 8.42
N LYS A 312 2.92 26.36 9.25
CA LYS A 312 4.23 25.79 8.82
C LYS A 312 4.05 24.76 7.70
N SER A 313 3.04 23.89 7.79
CA SER A 313 2.72 22.95 6.72
C SER A 313 2.25 23.65 5.43
N ALA A 314 1.44 24.71 5.55
CA ALA A 314 0.92 25.44 4.40
C ALA A 314 1.99 26.31 3.71
N ALA A 315 2.95 26.83 4.49
CA ALA A 315 4.04 27.69 4.02
C ALA A 315 5.04 26.99 3.09
N ILE A 316 5.21 25.66 3.23
CA ILE A 316 6.03 24.88 2.30
C ILE A 316 5.35 24.88 0.92
N GLN A 317 5.99 25.49 -0.08
CA GLN A 317 5.47 25.63 -1.44
C GLN A 317 5.65 24.34 -2.27
N HIS A 318 5.09 23.24 -1.77
CA HIS A 318 5.04 21.95 -2.44
C HIS A 318 3.58 21.48 -2.54
N PRO A 319 3.04 21.26 -3.75
CA PRO A 319 1.67 20.77 -3.91
C PRO A 319 1.52 19.37 -3.31
N SER A 320 0.76 19.26 -2.22
CA SER A 320 0.46 17.99 -1.59
C SER A 320 -0.89 18.00 -0.89
N PHE A 321 -1.44 16.81 -0.68
CA PHE A 321 -2.64 16.59 0.11
C PHE A 321 -2.54 17.19 1.54
N TYR A 322 -1.34 17.17 2.14
CA TYR A 322 -1.15 17.68 3.51
C TYR A 322 -1.18 19.21 3.54
N ARG A 323 -0.59 19.86 2.53
CA ARG A 323 -0.67 21.31 2.35
C ARG A 323 -2.11 21.77 2.20
N GLU A 324 -2.86 21.16 1.29
CA GLU A 324 -4.28 21.45 1.06
C GLU A 324 -5.12 21.20 2.32
N THR A 325 -4.86 20.11 3.04
CA THR A 325 -5.53 19.81 4.31
C THR A 325 -5.29 20.92 5.34
N SER A 326 -4.05 21.38 5.49
CA SER A 326 -3.71 22.43 6.45
C SER A 326 -4.34 23.77 6.08
N ILE A 327 -4.33 24.16 4.80
CA ILE A 327 -5.01 25.38 4.32
C ILE A 327 -6.52 25.29 4.62
N SER A 328 -7.16 24.17 4.29
CA SER A 328 -8.60 23.99 4.54
C SER A 328 -8.96 24.07 6.04
N VAL A 329 -8.07 23.58 6.92
CA VAL A 329 -8.25 23.72 8.38
C VAL A 329 -8.15 25.18 8.80
N LEU A 330 -7.13 25.92 8.32
CA LEU A 330 -6.93 27.33 8.62
C LEU A 330 -8.12 28.19 8.14
N GLU A 331 -8.57 27.98 6.90
CA GLU A 331 -9.77 28.65 6.35
C GLU A 331 -11.01 28.39 7.21
N ARG A 332 -11.20 27.15 7.67
CA ARG A 332 -12.33 26.80 8.55
C ARG A 332 -12.24 27.52 9.90
N ILE A 333 -11.04 27.65 10.46
CA ILE A 333 -10.83 28.38 11.73
C ILE A 333 -11.13 29.87 11.53
N ARG A 334 -10.59 30.48 10.47
CA ARG A 334 -10.87 31.87 10.08
C ARG A 334 -12.38 32.11 9.95
N ASN A 335 -13.06 31.30 9.15
CA ASN A 335 -14.49 31.47 8.86
C ASN A 335 -15.39 31.32 10.10
N ARG A 336 -14.94 30.60 11.13
CA ARG A 336 -15.68 30.49 12.39
C ARG A 336 -15.58 31.76 13.25
N ASN A 337 -14.55 32.58 13.03
CA ASN A 337 -14.28 33.85 13.72
C ASN A 337 -14.43 33.81 15.25
N ARG A 338 -13.93 32.73 15.86
CA ARG A 338 -13.99 32.49 17.33
C ARG A 338 -12.61 32.29 17.95
N ASN A 339 -11.56 32.25 17.13
CA ASN A 339 -10.19 32.05 17.59
C ASN A 339 -9.48 33.41 17.67
N ARG A 340 -8.60 33.57 18.64
CA ARG A 340 -7.81 34.80 18.77
C ARG A 340 -6.82 34.98 17.61
N MET A 341 -6.42 33.89 16.97
CA MET A 341 -5.48 33.91 15.85
C MET A 341 -6.12 34.22 14.49
N CYS A 342 -7.37 34.69 14.45
CA CYS A 342 -8.11 34.86 13.20
C CYS A 342 -7.47 35.91 12.29
N GLU A 343 -6.92 36.99 12.84
CA GLU A 343 -6.22 38.04 12.09
C GLU A 343 -4.91 37.52 11.50
N GLU A 344 -4.08 36.81 12.28
CA GLU A 344 -2.83 36.23 11.77
C GLU A 344 -3.07 35.15 10.72
N ILE A 345 -4.14 34.36 10.85
CA ILE A 345 -4.54 33.38 9.83
C ILE A 345 -4.97 34.10 8.55
N GLU A 346 -5.72 35.20 8.65
CA GLU A 346 -6.18 35.95 7.49
C GLU A 346 -5.01 36.56 6.72
N GLU A 347 -4.09 37.22 7.41
CA GLU A 347 -2.87 37.77 6.83
C GLU A 347 -2.02 36.67 6.16
N PHE A 348 -1.83 35.55 6.85
CA PHE A 348 -1.06 34.43 6.31
C PHE A 348 -1.70 33.81 5.06
N LEU A 349 -3.02 33.61 5.05
CA LEU A 349 -3.72 33.04 3.89
C LEU A 349 -3.72 34.01 2.70
N ALA A 350 -3.78 35.33 2.93
CA ALA A 350 -3.64 36.33 1.87
C ALA A 350 -2.24 36.27 1.23
N ASN A 351 -1.20 36.13 2.05
CA ASN A 351 0.19 36.04 1.58
C ASN A 351 0.54 34.71 0.90
N LEU A 352 -0.27 33.66 1.06
CA LEU A 352 -0.10 32.37 0.38
C LEU A 352 -0.60 32.36 -1.07
N GLN A 353 -1.45 33.32 -1.44
CA GLN A 353 -2.06 33.43 -2.78
C GLN A 353 -1.21 34.25 -3.76
N HIS A 354 -0.14 34.87 -3.27
CA HIS A 354 0.91 35.55 -4.04
C HIS A 354 2.17 34.68 -4.03
#